data_AF-A0AAE0ES15-F1
#
_entry.id   AF-A0AAE0ES15-F1
#
_cell.length_a   1.000
_cell.length_b   1.000
_cell.length_c   1.000
_cell.angle_alpha   90.00
_cell.angle_beta   90.00
_cell.angle_gamma   90.00
#
_symmetry.space_group_name_H-M   'P 1'
#
loop_
_entity.id
_entity.type
_entity.pdbx_description
1 polymer ?
#
loop_
_entity_poly.entity_id
_entity_poly.type
_entity_poly.pdbx_seq_one_letter_code
_entity_poly.pdbx_strand_id
1 'polypeptide(L)'
;MTELRPQDSVGLPHLDDLRWRVDVTLSTGSMSRVLKPTILMQATLSDGSIRTFEVNVEQFHEFRHSVARCLHEMEVVQPKMDQAVDAGRKIKTQWEKVHGLDGTRTTAR
;
A
#
# COMPACT_ATOMS: atom_id res chain seq x y z
N MET A 1 29.75 4.48 16.24
CA MET A 1 29.86 3.48 15.16
C MET A 1 28.44 2.97 14.95
N THR A 2 27.67 3.65 14.10
CA THR A 2 26.26 3.30 13.84
C THR A 2 26.26 2.53 12.53
N GLU A 3 26.02 1.22 12.60
CA GLU A 3 25.93 0.35 11.44
C GLU A 3 24.88 0.86 10.43
N LEU A 4 25.32 1.08 9.20
CA LEU A 4 24.43 1.24 8.04
C LEU A 4 23.82 -0.12 7.74
N ARG A 5 22.49 -0.24 7.84
CA ARG A 5 21.78 -1.47 7.51
C ARG A 5 21.79 -1.69 6.00
N PRO A 6 22.23 -2.85 5.49
CA PRO A 6 22.08 -3.19 4.09
C PRO A 6 20.72 -3.85 3.87
N GLN A 7 19.76 -3.12 3.32
CA GLN A 7 18.59 -3.73 2.67
C GLN A 7 17.92 -2.78 1.66
N ASP A 8 18.69 -2.33 0.66
CA ASP A 8 18.10 -1.76 -0.55
C ASP A 8 17.61 -2.91 -1.46
N SER A 9 16.50 -3.56 -1.08
CA SER A 9 15.64 -4.14 -2.10
C SER A 9 15.09 -2.96 -2.92
N VAL A 10 15.29 -2.95 -4.24
CA VAL A 10 14.75 -1.93 -5.14
C VAL A 10 13.22 -1.97 -5.09
N GLY A 11 12.64 -1.33 -4.09
CA GLY A 11 11.22 -1.23 -3.82
C GLY A 11 10.85 0.23 -3.68
N LEU A 12 9.63 0.58 -4.06
CA LEU A 12 9.12 1.91 -3.78
C LEU A 12 8.97 2.07 -2.26
N PRO A 13 9.24 3.27 -1.71
CA PRO A 13 8.90 3.57 -0.33
C PRO A 13 7.44 3.23 -0.07
N HIS A 14 7.17 2.53 1.03
CA HIS A 14 5.81 2.16 1.42
C HIS A 14 5.49 2.60 2.84
N LEU A 15 4.19 2.65 3.12
CA LEU A 15 3.63 3.02 4.40
C LEU A 15 3.37 1.74 5.20
N ASP A 16 4.08 1.59 6.32
CA ASP A 16 3.96 0.42 7.19
C ASP A 16 2.81 0.55 8.20
N ASP A 17 2.64 1.75 8.77
CA ASP A 17 1.57 2.06 9.72
C ASP A 17 1.13 3.51 9.58
N LEU A 18 -0.16 3.76 9.81
CA LEU A 18 -0.76 5.09 9.83
C LEU A 18 -1.72 5.23 11.00
N ARG A 19 -1.39 6.13 11.93
CA ARG A 19 -2.22 6.46 13.09
C ARG A 19 -2.71 7.89 13.00
N TRP A 20 -3.92 8.13 13.46
CA TRP A 20 -4.49 9.48 13.51
C TRP A 20 -5.32 9.67 14.78
N ARG A 21 -5.35 10.91 15.26
CA ARG A 21 -6.18 11.35 16.40
C ARG A 21 -6.84 12.67 16.06
N VAL A 22 -8.10 12.82 16.43
CA VAL A 22 -8.84 14.09 16.32
C VAL A 22 -8.87 14.74 17.69
N ASP A 23 -8.30 15.94 17.78
CA ASP A 23 -8.28 16.76 18.97
C ASP A 23 -9.32 17.88 18.83
N VAL A 24 -10.16 18.07 19.85
CA VAL A 24 -11.18 19.12 19.89
C VAL A 24 -10.84 20.10 20.99
N THR A 25 -10.51 21.33 20.62
CA THR A 25 -10.28 22.40 21.59
C THR A 25 -11.62 23.03 22.00
N LEU A 26 -11.93 23.02 23.29
CA LEU A 26 -13.12 23.66 23.87
C LEU A 26 -12.74 25.03 24.43
N SER A 27 -13.24 26.12 23.82
CA SER A 27 -13.12 27.47 24.38
C SER A 27 -14.47 27.97 24.89
N THR A 28 -14.55 28.30 26.17
CA THR A 28 -15.77 28.76 26.87
C THR A 28 -15.76 30.27 27.15
N GLY A 29 -15.28 31.08 26.20
CA GLY A 29 -15.31 32.55 26.28
C GLY A 29 -16.60 33.16 25.69
N SER A 30 -16.98 34.35 26.16
CA SER A 30 -18.22 35.08 25.77
C SER A 30 -18.33 35.48 24.30
N MET A 31 -17.27 35.32 23.50
CA MET A 31 -17.25 35.53 22.05
C MET A 31 -16.91 34.23 21.32
N SER A 32 -17.95 33.54 20.86
CA SER A 32 -17.94 32.32 20.02
C SER A 32 -17.32 31.06 20.65
N ARG A 33 -18.14 30.02 20.82
CA ARG A 33 -17.68 28.66 21.11
C ARG A 33 -17.06 28.06 19.85
N VAL A 34 -15.78 28.31 19.59
CA VAL A 34 -15.09 27.70 18.45
C VAL A 34 -14.60 26.32 18.85
N LEU A 35 -15.30 25.28 18.39
CA LEU A 35 -14.77 23.92 18.32
C LEU A 35 -13.89 23.86 17.07
N LYS A 36 -12.58 24.09 17.21
CA LYS A 36 -11.65 23.88 16.10
C LYS A 36 -11.07 22.46 16.22
N PRO A 37 -11.57 21.49 15.43
CA PRO A 37 -10.96 20.18 15.35
C PRO A 37 -9.60 20.26 14.64
N THR A 38 -8.58 19.69 15.25
CA THR A 38 -7.26 19.48 14.64
C THR A 38 -7.00 17.97 14.57
N ILE A 39 -6.40 17.50 13.49
CA ILE A 39 -6.09 16.08 13.32
C ILE A 39 -4.59 15.91 13.30
N LEU A 40 -4.05 15.14 14.24
CA LEU A 40 -2.65 14.76 14.26
C LEU A 40 -2.51 13.40 13.59
N MET A 41 -1.69 13.32 12.55
CA MET A 41 -1.40 12.10 11.81
C MET A 41 0.06 11.68 12.02
N GLN A 42 0.29 10.38 12.15
CA GLN A 42 1.60 9.77 12.28
C GLN A 42 1.75 8.61 11.30
N ALA A 43 2.73 8.70 10.41
CA ALA A 43 3.06 7.70 9.41
C ALA A 43 4.40 7.03 9.76
N THR A 44 4.42 5.70 9.77
CA THR A 44 5.65 4.90 9.84
C THR A 44 5.98 4.44 8.41
N LEU A 45 7.16 4.80 7.93
CA LEU A 45 7.63 4.47 6.60
C LEU A 45 8.55 3.25 6.64
N SER A 46 8.68 2.59 5.49
CA SER A 46 9.51 1.39 5.31
C SER A 46 11.00 1.56 5.63
N ASP A 47 11.51 2.78 5.67
CA ASP A 47 12.88 3.11 6.11
C ASP A 47 13.01 3.21 7.65
N GLY A 48 11.92 2.92 8.37
CA GLY A 48 11.80 3.06 9.82
C GLY A 48 11.59 4.49 10.28
N SER A 49 11.50 5.47 9.39
CA SER A 49 11.24 6.86 9.76
C SER A 49 9.78 7.07 10.15
N ILE A 50 9.57 7.93 11.15
CA ILE A 50 8.24 8.30 11.64
C ILE A 50 8.01 9.77 11.31
N ARG A 51 6.96 10.05 10.54
CA ARG A 51 6.55 11.42 10.19
C ARG A 51 5.25 11.76 10.90
N THR A 52 5.28 12.83 11.69
CA THR A 52 4.09 13.35 12.38
C THR A 52 3.75 14.72 11.82
N PHE A 53 2.49 14.94 11.46
CA PHE A 53 2.02 16.19 10.86
C PHE A 53 0.55 16.46 11.21
N GLU A 54 0.19 17.74 11.21
CA GLU A 54 -1.19 18.16 11.43
C GLU A 54 -1.94 18.31 10.11
N VAL A 55 -3.22 17.96 10.14
CA VAL A 55 -4.12 18.02 9.00
C VAL A 55 -5.41 18.67 9.46
N ASN A 56 -5.98 19.54 8.63
CA ASN A 56 -7.31 20.06 8.90
C ASN A 56 -8.38 19.01 8.55
N VAL A 57 -9.62 19.24 9.00
CA VAL A 57 -10.71 18.28 8.81
C VAL A 57 -11.08 18.07 7.34
N GLU A 58 -11.04 19.13 6.54
CA GLU A 58 -11.36 19.07 5.11
C GLU A 58 -10.36 18.16 4.36
N GLN A 59 -9.05 18.43 4.54
CA GLN A 59 -7.96 17.61 3.99
C GLN A 59 -8.03 16.16 4.45
N PHE A 60 -8.45 15.91 5.70
CA PHE A 60 -8.62 14.55 6.19
C PHE A 60 -9.79 13.82 5.52
N HIS A 61 -10.90 14.53 5.23
CA HIS A 61 -12.00 13.96 4.46
C HIS A 61 -11.60 13.65 3.03
N GLU A 62 -10.88 14.55 2.37
CA GLU A 62 -10.32 14.32 1.03
C GLU A 62 -9.37 13.12 1.02
N PHE A 63 -8.50 13.01 2.02
CA PHE A 63 -7.59 11.89 2.18
C PHE A 63 -8.38 10.57 2.30
N ARG A 64 -9.37 10.51 3.18
CA ARG A 64 -10.23 9.32 3.36
C ARG A 64 -10.94 8.91 2.08
N HIS A 65 -11.49 9.88 1.36
CA HIS A 65 -12.15 9.63 0.08
C HIS A 65 -11.16 9.10 -0.96
N SER A 66 -9.97 9.70 -1.04
CA SER A 66 -8.92 9.28 -1.98
C SER A 66 -8.45 7.85 -1.71
N VAL A 67 -8.22 7.48 -0.45
CA VAL A 67 -7.84 6.11 -0.07
C VAL A 67 -8.94 5.12 -0.43
N ALA A 68 -10.20 5.41 -0.09
CA ALA A 68 -11.32 4.55 -0.42
C ALA A 68 -11.45 4.34 -1.94
N ARG A 69 -11.26 5.42 -2.71
CA ARG A 69 -11.26 5.36 -4.17
C ARG A 69 -10.14 4.48 -4.71
N CYS A 70 -8.90 4.67 -4.25
CA CYS A 70 -7.78 3.83 -4.69
C CYS A 70 -8.03 2.35 -4.40
N LEU A 71 -8.52 2.02 -3.21
CA LEU A 71 -8.85 0.63 -2.84
C LEU A 71 -9.95 0.05 -3.74
N HIS A 72 -10.99 0.83 -4.03
CA HIS A 72 -12.05 0.41 -4.94
C HIS A 72 -11.54 0.20 -6.38
N GLU A 73 -10.71 1.12 -6.88
CA GLU A 73 -10.10 0.99 -8.21
C GLU A 73 -9.21 -0.25 -8.30
N MET A 74 -8.44 -0.56 -7.25
CA MET A 74 -7.65 -1.80 -7.16
C MET A 74 -8.54 -3.05 -7.21
N GLU A 75 -9.65 -3.06 -6.46
CA GLU A 75 -10.62 -4.16 -6.46
C GLU A 75 -11.24 -4.38 -7.85
N VAL A 76 -11.58 -3.30 -8.56
CA VAL A 76 -12.15 -3.36 -9.92
C VAL A 76 -11.14 -3.89 -10.94
N VAL A 77 -9.85 -3.62 -10.77
CA VAL A 77 -8.78 -4.05 -11.69
C VAL A 77 -8.33 -5.49 -11.41
N GLN A 78 -8.45 -5.97 -10.16
CA GLN A 78 -7.99 -7.29 -9.73
C GLN A 78 -8.42 -8.45 -10.65
N PRO A 79 -9.71 -8.60 -11.05
CA PRO A 79 -10.12 -9.73 -11.87
C PRO A 79 -9.48 -9.76 -13.26
N LYS A 80 -9.20 -8.58 -13.83
CA LYS A 80 -8.54 -8.47 -15.14
C LYS A 80 -7.07 -8.88 -15.03
N MET A 81 -6.41 -8.51 -13.93
CA MET A 81 -5.03 -8.94 -13.65
C MET A 81 -4.97 -10.45 -13.48
N ASP A 82 -5.90 -11.04 -12.72
CA ASP A 82 -5.96 -12.49 -12.50
C ASP A 82 -6.15 -13.26 -13.82
N GLN A 83 -7.06 -12.80 -14.68
CA GLN A 83 -7.25 -13.38 -16.01
C GLN A 83 -6.00 -13.30 -16.89
N ALA A 84 -5.28 -12.17 -16.85
CA ALA A 84 -4.05 -11.99 -17.61
C ALA A 84 -2.94 -12.93 -17.11
N VAL A 85 -2.81 -13.07 -15.79
CA VAL A 85 -1.86 -14.00 -15.15
C VAL A 85 -2.17 -15.45 -15.52
N ASP A 86 -3.45 -15.84 -15.48
CA ASP A 86 -3.89 -17.18 -15.84
C ASP A 86 -3.67 -17.50 -17.32
N ALA A 87 -3.92 -16.54 -18.21
CA ALA A 87 -3.62 -16.68 -19.63
C ALA A 87 -2.13 -16.90 -19.87
N GLY A 88 -1.26 -16.13 -19.20
CA GLY A 88 0.20 -16.31 -19.26
C GLY A 88 0.64 -17.69 -18.76
N ARG A 89 0.06 -18.18 -17.65
CA ARG A 89 0.36 -19.52 -17.11
C ARG A 89 -0.05 -20.62 -18.08
N LYS A 90 -1.23 -20.51 -18.72
CA LYS A 90 -1.71 -21.46 -19.74
C LYS A 90 -0.77 -21.52 -20.93
N ILE A 91 -0.36 -20.36 -21.45
CA ILE A 91 0.58 -20.25 -22.57
C ILE A 91 1.90 -20.92 -22.21
N LYS A 92 2.47 -20.65 -21.03
CA LYS A 92 3.71 -21.27 -20.57
C LYS A 92 3.61 -22.80 -20.51
N THR A 93 2.54 -23.30 -19.89
CA THR A 93 2.29 -24.75 -19.78
C THR A 93 2.14 -25.39 -21.16
N GLN A 94 1.49 -24.70 -22.10
CA GLN A 94 1.34 -25.15 -23.48
C GLN A 94 2.69 -25.20 -24.20
N TRP A 95 3.53 -24.17 -24.06
CA TRP A 95 4.88 -24.15 -24.65
C TRP A 95 5.78 -25.26 -24.11
N GLU A 96 5.74 -25.53 -22.82
CA GLU A 96 6.53 -26.61 -22.19
C GLU A 96 6.11 -27.99 -22.72
N LYS A 97 4.81 -28.22 -22.93
CA LYS A 97 4.28 -29.45 -23.55
C LYS A 97 4.72 -29.62 -24.99
N VAL A 98 4.74 -28.54 -25.78
CA VAL A 98 5.14 -28.58 -27.19
C VAL A 98 6.65 -28.81 -27.35
N HIS A 99 7.46 -28.28 -26.42
CA HIS A 99 8.92 -28.43 -26.46
C HIS A 99 9.47 -29.67 -25.75
N GLY A 100 8.62 -30.56 -25.24
CA GLY A 100 9.00 -31.92 -24.87
C GLY A 100 10.15 -32.02 -23.86
N LEU A 101 10.21 -31.13 -22.87
CA LEU A 101 11.06 -31.33 -21.69
C LEU A 101 10.35 -32.20 -20.65
N ASP A 102 9.86 -33.37 -21.08
CA ASP A 102 9.55 -34.46 -20.16
C ASP A 102 10.87 -35.20 -19.90
N GLY A 103 11.41 -35.02 -18.70
CA GLY A 103 12.65 -35.63 -18.20
C GLY A 103 12.57 -37.14 -18.02
N THR A 104 12.08 -37.89 -19.01
CA THR A 104 12.07 -39.36 -18.97
C THR A 104 12.49 -39.95 -20.31
N ARG A 105 13.61 -40.70 -20.23
CA ARG A 105 14.17 -41.68 -21.18
C ARG A 105 15.20 -41.15 -22.19
N THR A 106 16.48 -41.32 -21.84
CA THR A 106 17.36 -42.29 -22.52
C THR A 106 18.51 -42.67 -21.57
N THR A 107 18.26 -43.65 -20.71
CA THR A 107 19.28 -44.60 -20.28
C THR A 107 18.94 -45.91 -20.97
N ALA A 108 19.52 -46.15 -22.14
CA ALA A 108 19.48 -47.46 -22.77
C ALA A 108 20.69 -47.64 -23.68
N ARG A 109 21.60 -48.47 -23.16
CA ARG A 109 22.62 -49.29 -23.82
C ARG A 109 24.01 -48.70 -24.00
#